data_AF-A0A0C2SBI3-F1
#
_entry.id   AF-A0A0C2SBI3-F1
#
_cell.length_a   1.000
_cell.length_b   1.000
_cell.length_c   1.000
_cell.angle_alpha   90.00
_cell.angle_beta   90.00
_cell.angle_gamma   90.00
#
_symmetry.space_group_name_H-M   'P 1'
#
loop_
_entity.id
_entity.type
_entity.pdbx_description
1 polymer ?
#
loop_
_entity_poly.entity_id
_entity_poly.type
_entity_poly.pdbx_seq_one_letter_code
_entity_poly.pdbx_strand_id
1 'polypeptide(L)' 'MLDADPSPTPDAFRSHLIALISAYQLGPSSGVPVPRYDGQRDWQTETILGCLSEFARRMWLAEETIYRLK' A
#
# COMPACT_ATOMS: atom_id res chain seq x y z
N MET A 1 -40.69 6.43 -1.71
CA MET A 1 -40.04 5.32 -0.98
C MET A 1 -38.68 5.16 -1.65
N LEU A 2 -37.59 5.35 -0.89
CA LEU A 2 -36.22 5.35 -1.38
C LEU A 2 -35.78 3.91 -1.68
N ASP A 3 -35.40 3.63 -2.92
CA ASP A 3 -34.55 2.49 -3.28
C ASP A 3 -33.34 3.04 -4.04
N ALA A 4 -32.49 3.79 -3.33
CA ALA A 4 -31.14 4.06 -3.79
C ALA A 4 -30.31 2.82 -3.40
N ASP A 5 -30.04 1.98 -4.40
CA ASP A 5 -29.11 0.86 -4.27
C ASP A 5 -27.74 1.40 -3.80
N PRO A 6 -27.26 1.07 -2.59
CA PRO A 6 -25.92 1.48 -2.18
C PRO A 6 -24.93 0.56 -2.89
N SER A 7 -24.67 0.86 -4.17
CA SER A 7 -23.48 0.35 -4.83
C SER A 7 -22.29 0.59 -3.90
N PRO A 8 -21.53 -0.44 -3.50
CA PRO A 8 -20.46 -0.27 -2.54
C PRO A 8 -19.41 0.61 -3.20
N THR A 9 -19.39 1.90 -2.85
CA THR A 9 -18.23 2.76 -3.10
C THR A 9 -17.01 1.97 -2.66
N PRO A 10 -16.01 1.75 -3.53
CA PRO A 10 -14.82 1.03 -3.14
C PRO A 10 -14.29 1.67 -1.87
N ASP A 11 -14.15 0.86 -0.82
CA ASP A 11 -13.61 1.30 0.45
C ASP A 11 -12.31 2.08 0.19
N ALA A 12 -12.27 3.37 0.54
CA ALA A 12 -11.19 4.26 0.14
C ALA A 12 -9.83 3.74 0.61
N PHE A 13 -9.82 3.08 1.76
CA PHE A 13 -8.65 2.39 2.28
C PHE A 13 -8.29 1.17 1.44
N ARG A 14 -9.23 0.31 1.04
CA ARG A 14 -8.99 -0.79 0.11
C ARG A 14 -8.38 -0.33 -1.22
N SER A 15 -8.90 0.73 -1.83
CA SER A 15 -8.32 1.30 -3.05
C SER A 15 -6.89 1.79 -2.81
N HIS A 16 -6.64 2.45 -1.67
CA HIS A 16 -5.30 2.85 -1.27
C HIS A 16 -4.36 1.64 -1.09
N LEU A 17 -4.82 0.57 -0.44
CA LEU A 17 -4.02 -0.64 -0.23
C LEU A 17 -3.59 -1.28 -1.55
N ILE A 18 -4.48 -1.35 -2.54
CA ILE A 18 -4.14 -1.87 -3.87
C ILE A 18 -3.02 -1.02 -4.48
N ALA A 19 -3.17 0.31 -4.48
CA ALA A 19 -2.16 1.21 -5.02
C ALA A 19 -0.82 1.09 -4.28
N LEU A 20 -0.86 0.98 -2.94
CA LEU A 20 0.33 0.86 -2.10
C LEU A 20 1.09 -0.45 -2.36
N ILE A 21 0.38 -1.58 -2.42
CA ILE A 21 0.98 -2.88 -2.72
C ILE A 21 1.58 -2.89 -4.12
N SER A 22 0.86 -2.33 -5.12
CA SER A 22 1.39 -2.21 -6.48
C SER A 22 2.67 -1.36 -6.53
N ALA A 23 2.74 -0.26 -5.78
CA ALA A 23 3.97 0.54 -5.69
C ALA A 23 5.12 -0.24 -5.03
N TYR A 24 4.83 -0.98 -3.96
CA TYR A 24 5.84 -1.82 -3.28
C TYR A 24 6.38 -2.95 -4.15
N GLN A 25 5.52 -3.54 -4.99
CA GLN A 25 5.92 -4.57 -5.94
C GLN A 25 6.88 -4.05 -7.02
N LEU A 26 6.79 -2.77 -7.41
CA LEU A 26 7.68 -2.18 -8.42
C LEU A 26 9.08 -1.86 -7.88
N GLY A 27 9.23 -1.76 -6.56
CA GLY A 27 10.51 -1.46 -5.96
C GLY A 27 10.88 0.02 -5.96
N PRO A 28 11.91 0.41 -5.18
CA PRO A 28 12.31 1.80 -5.00
C PRO A 28 12.94 2.41 -6.26
N SER A 29 13.50 1.59 -7.14
CA SER A 29 14.14 2.01 -8.39
C SER A 29 13.16 2.32 -9.51
N SER A 30 11.86 2.02 -9.35
CA SER A 30 10.84 2.24 -10.37
C SER A 30 10.50 3.71 -10.61
N GLY A 31 10.89 4.62 -9.70
CA GLY A 31 10.52 6.03 -9.75
C GLY A 31 9.04 6.31 -9.46
N VAL A 32 8.24 5.28 -9.15
CA VAL A 32 6.84 5.44 -8.75
C VAL A 32 6.79 5.92 -7.30
N PRO A 33 6.13 7.04 -7.00
CA PRO A 33 6.01 7.52 -5.63
C PRO A 33 5.13 6.57 -4.81
N VAL A 34 5.52 6.33 -3.56
CA VAL A 34 4.70 5.55 -2.62
C VAL A 34 3.43 6.34 -2.31
N PRO A 35 2.23 5.80 -2.59
CA PRO A 35 0.97 6.48 -2.30
C PRO A 35 0.84 6.81 -0.81
N ARG A 36 0.28 7.98 -0.51
CA ARG A 36 -0.08 8.39 0.86
C ARG A 36 -1.58 8.22 1.06
N TYR A 37 -1.97 7.70 2.22
CA TYR A 37 -3.37 7.60 2.60
C TYR A 37 -3.80 8.85 3.37
N ASP A 38 -4.66 9.68 2.78
CA ASP A 38 -5.19 10.89 3.42
C ASP A 38 -6.65 10.73 3.90
N GLY A 39 -7.17 9.49 3.87
CA GLY A 39 -8.50 9.17 4.41
C GLY A 39 -8.52 9.00 5.94
N GLN A 40 -9.67 8.58 6.47
CA GLN A 40 -9.84 8.33 7.91
C GLN A 40 -8.87 7.24 8.38
N ARG A 41 -8.08 7.56 9.40
CA ARG A 41 -7.14 6.65 10.06
C ARG A 41 -7.67 6.25 11.42
N ASP A 42 -7.72 4.96 11.64
CA ASP A 42 -7.97 4.30 12.91
C ASP A 42 -6.81 3.34 13.21
N TRP A 43 -6.85 2.69 14.37
CA TRP A 43 -5.77 1.79 14.77
C TRP A 43 -5.57 0.61 13.79
N GLN A 44 -6.62 0.16 13.10
CA GLN A 44 -6.55 -0.96 12.16
C GLN A 44 -5.80 -0.54 10.89
N THR A 45 -6.24 0.56 10.29
CA THR A 45 -5.63 1.13 9.08
C THR A 45 -4.18 1.53 9.34
N GLU A 46 -3.87 2.15 10.48
CA GLU A 46 -2.49 2.48 10.87
C GLU A 46 -1.62 1.23 11.04
N THR A 47 -2.13 0.19 11.71
CA THR A 47 -1.41 -1.07 11.89
C THR A 47 -1.09 -1.71 10.54
N ILE A 48 -2.06 -1.78 9.63
CA ILE A 48 -1.86 -2.37 8.31
C ILE A 48 -0.81 -1.59 7.51
N LEU A 49 -0.91 -0.25 7.49
CA LEU A 49 0.06 0.60 6.77
C LEU A 49 1.47 0.45 7.33
N GLY A 50 1.63 0.41 8.66
CA GLY A 50 2.92 0.20 9.31
C GLY A 50 3.53 -1.16 8.97
N CYS A 51 2.76 -2.25 9.08
CA CYS A 51 3.21 -3.60 8.73
C CYS A 51 3.65 -3.70 7.27
N LEU A 52 2.87 -3.14 6.34
CA LEU A 52 3.19 -3.16 4.91
C LEU A 52 4.48 -2.39 4.58
N SER A 53 4.66 -1.21 5.19
CA SER A 53 5.89 -0.44 5.01
C SER A 53 7.12 -1.21 5.49
N GLU A 54 7.03 -1.92 6.62
CA GLU A 54 8.14 -2.70 7.14
C GLU A 54 8.44 -3.93 6.27
N PHE A 55 7.41 -4.61 5.76
CA PHE A 55 7.59 -5.72 4.82
C PHE A 55 8.24 -5.28 3.51
N ALA A 56 7.79 -4.17 2.92
CA ALA A 56 8.39 -3.62 1.71
C ALA A 56 9.86 -3.24 1.94
N ARG A 57 10.17 -2.57 3.06
CA ARG A 57 11.55 -2.21 3.43
C ARG A 57 12.45 -3.43 3.52
N ARG A 58 11.99 -4.52 4.17
CA ARG A 58 12.76 -5.77 4.30
C ARG A 58 12.96 -6.46 2.95
N MET A 59 11.94 -6.47 2.09
CA MET A 59 12.01 -7.02 0.74
C MET A 59 13.03 -6.27 -0.11
N TRP A 60 12.91 -4.94 -0.19
CA TRP A 60 13.82 -4.11 -0.97
C TRP A 60 15.27 -4.19 -0.49
N LEU A 61 15.49 -4.24 0.83
CA LEU A 61 16.82 -4.43 1.39
C LEU A 61 17.42 -5.79 1.00
N ALA A 62 16.61 -6.85 1.01
CA ALA A 62 17.05 -8.18 0.60
C ALA A 62 17.40 -8.21 -0.90
N GLU A 63 16.57 -7.60 -1.75
CA GLU A 63 16.82 -7.46 -3.19
C GLU A 63 18.10 -6.66 -3.48
N GLU A 64 18.31 -5.53 -2.79
CA GLU A 64 19.52 -4.72 -2.92
C GLU A 64 20.76 -5.51 -2.48
N THR A 65 20.69 -6.25 -1.37
CA THR A 65 21.79 -7.08 -0.88
C THR A 65 22.15 -8.14 -1.92
N ILE A 66 21.16 -8.83 -2.51
CA ILE A 66 21.40 -9.82 -3.57
C ILE A 66 22.02 -9.18 -4.81
N TYR A 67 21.55 -7.98 -5.20
CA TYR A 67 22.11 -7.27 -6.35
C TYR A 67 23.59 -6.93 -6.15
N ARG A 68 23.99 -6.54 -4.94
CA ARG A 68 25.40 -6.21 -4.60
C ARG A 68 26.32 -7.42 -4.51
N LEU A 69 25.77 -8.63 -4.33
CA LEU A 69 26.54 -9.87 -4.24
C LEU A 69 26.79 -10.54 -5.60
N LYS A 70 26.10 -10.07 -6.65
CA LYS A 70 26.30 -10.51 -8.04
C LYS A 70 27.34 -9.63 -8.73
#